data_AF-A0A182XHH9-F1
#
_entry.id   AF-A0A182XHH9-F1
#
_cell.length_a   1.000
_cell.length_b   1.000
_cell.length_c   1.000
_cell.angle_alpha   90.00
_cell.angle_beta   90.00
_cell.angle_gamma   90.00
#
_symmetry.space_group_name_H-M   'P 1'
#
loop_
_entity.id
_entity.type
_entity.pdbx_description
1 polymer ?
#
loop_
_entity_poly.entity_id
_entity_poly.type
_entity_poly.pdbx_seq_one_letter_code
_entity_poly.pdbx_strand_id
1 'polypeptide(L)'
;MSTRAISVFETGLASGQRQDQEDPCKTKSKVVGDVTYCDRYWECINNQPELYDCPNGLVFAGKHRGVTEGCDYPWRSNYCDGKQLANGPISTEHCDWLYGIFGHETSCTRYWTCWNGTATEQLCIGGLLYNENAHSCDWPENVDGCQKHPLCNEDANGNVPLGKSCNRYWQCQGGYPRLQRCPAMLVFDRRSLRCVVPPTEDCDVPTTPLPLEYEPEQQQQQQQQGKGNPNAIYQPSGAGGLQGGKLQSGGRNKN
;
A
#
# COMPACT_ATOMS: atom_id res chain seq x y z
N MET A 1 -21.56 -3.51 -86.08
CA MET A 1 -21.36 -4.42 -84.93
C MET A 1 -19.98 -4.13 -84.36
N SER A 2 -19.71 -3.77 -83.10
CA SER A 2 -20.49 -3.40 -81.93
C SER A 2 -19.50 -2.67 -81.02
N THR A 3 -19.72 -1.40 -80.72
CA THR A 3 -18.93 -0.61 -79.77
C THR A 3 -19.26 -1.10 -78.36
N ARG A 4 -18.28 -1.55 -77.57
CA ARG A 4 -18.49 -1.93 -76.16
C ARG A 4 -18.24 -0.72 -75.26
N ALA A 5 -19.26 -0.37 -74.48
CA ALA A 5 -19.21 0.68 -73.47
C ALA A 5 -18.38 0.25 -72.25
N ILE A 6 -17.56 1.17 -71.73
CA ILE A 6 -16.88 1.04 -70.44
C ILE A 6 -17.82 1.65 -69.39
N SER A 7 -18.37 0.82 -68.51
CA SER A 7 -19.17 1.26 -67.37
C SER A 7 -18.24 1.59 -66.21
N VAL A 8 -18.23 2.85 -65.79
CA VAL A 8 -17.61 3.31 -64.55
C VAL A 8 -18.53 2.89 -63.41
N PHE A 9 -18.05 2.08 -62.47
CA PHE A 9 -18.78 1.79 -61.24
C PHE A 9 -18.43 2.82 -60.17
N GLU A 10 -19.48 3.47 -59.70
CA GLU A 10 -19.51 4.52 -58.69
C GLU A 10 -18.92 4.04 -57.35
N THR A 11 -18.18 4.94 -56.72
CA THR A 11 -17.69 4.83 -55.35
C THR A 11 -18.85 4.78 -54.36
N GLY A 12 -19.02 3.65 -53.67
CA GLY A 12 -19.95 3.52 -52.55
C GLY A 12 -19.52 4.39 -51.37
N LEU A 13 -20.37 5.35 -51.01
CA LEU A 13 -20.30 6.09 -49.75
C LEU A 13 -20.57 5.14 -48.59
N ALA A 14 -19.61 4.99 -47.68
CA ALA A 14 -19.85 4.38 -46.38
C ALA A 14 -20.64 5.38 -45.51
N SER A 15 -21.91 5.07 -45.22
CA SER A 15 -22.69 5.75 -44.18
C SER A 15 -22.13 5.42 -42.80
N GLY A 16 -21.20 6.22 -42.30
CA GLY A 16 -20.95 6.31 -40.87
C GLY A 16 -22.15 6.98 -40.20
N GLN A 17 -22.86 6.28 -39.31
CA GLN A 17 -23.89 6.90 -38.48
C GLN A 17 -23.20 7.92 -37.56
N ARG A 18 -23.46 9.21 -37.78
CA ARG A 18 -23.08 10.27 -36.85
C ARG A 18 -23.93 10.08 -35.60
N GLN A 19 -23.32 9.69 -34.48
CA GLN A 19 -24.01 9.70 -33.20
C GLN A 19 -24.18 11.15 -32.74
N ASP A 20 -25.42 11.57 -32.49
CA ASP A 20 -25.71 12.94 -32.06
C ASP A 20 -25.41 13.08 -30.55
N GLN A 21 -24.66 14.13 -30.20
CA GLN A 21 -24.33 14.44 -28.82
C GLN A 21 -25.55 14.98 -28.07
N GLU A 22 -25.89 14.38 -26.92
CA GLU A 22 -26.97 14.87 -26.06
C GLU A 22 -26.57 16.22 -25.42
N ASP A 23 -27.54 17.13 -25.30
CA ASP A 23 -27.35 18.44 -24.69
C ASP A 23 -27.46 18.34 -23.16
N PRO A 24 -26.37 18.52 -22.38
CA PRO A 24 -26.40 18.39 -20.93
C PRO A 24 -27.42 19.33 -20.29
N CYS A 25 -27.67 20.53 -20.85
CA CYS A 25 -28.56 21.52 -20.28
C CYS A 25 -30.04 21.14 -20.36
N LYS A 26 -30.38 20.15 -21.21
CA LYS A 26 -31.73 19.60 -21.31
C LYS A 26 -31.95 18.37 -20.42
N THR A 27 -30.88 17.81 -19.86
CA THR A 27 -30.94 16.63 -18.99
C THR A 27 -31.17 17.01 -17.53
N LYS A 28 -31.76 16.10 -16.75
CA LYS A 28 -31.93 16.28 -15.30
C LYS A 28 -30.60 16.24 -14.54
N SER A 29 -29.64 15.43 -15.00
CA SER A 29 -28.31 15.32 -14.38
C SER A 29 -27.49 16.59 -14.58
N LYS A 30 -27.76 17.36 -15.66
CA LYS A 30 -26.91 18.45 -16.16
C LYS A 30 -25.52 18.00 -16.60
N VAL A 31 -25.30 16.69 -16.73
CA VAL A 31 -24.02 16.08 -17.11
C VAL A 31 -24.32 14.86 -17.99
N VAL A 32 -23.64 14.75 -19.13
CA VAL A 32 -23.75 13.63 -20.07
C VAL A 32 -22.36 13.22 -20.57
N GLY A 33 -22.17 11.95 -20.92
CA GLY A 33 -20.91 11.48 -21.51
C GLY A 33 -20.76 11.93 -22.96
N ASP A 34 -19.52 12.06 -23.43
CA ASP A 34 -19.26 12.30 -24.85
C ASP A 34 -19.58 11.05 -25.68
N VAL A 35 -20.18 11.23 -26.86
CA VAL A 35 -20.59 10.12 -27.73
C VAL A 35 -19.40 9.38 -28.34
N THR A 36 -18.28 10.07 -28.57
CA THR A 36 -17.09 9.50 -29.23
C THR A 36 -16.03 9.07 -28.24
N TYR A 37 -15.79 9.87 -27.19
CA TYR A 37 -14.67 9.69 -26.26
C TYR A 37 -15.16 9.30 -24.87
N CYS A 38 -14.76 8.14 -24.34
CA CYS A 38 -15.24 7.68 -23.04
C CYS A 38 -14.56 8.38 -21.84
N ASP A 39 -13.44 9.05 -22.06
CA ASP A 39 -12.73 9.88 -21.10
C ASP A 39 -13.17 11.35 -21.13
N ARG A 40 -14.30 11.67 -21.80
CA ARG A 40 -14.87 13.00 -21.87
C ARG A 40 -16.33 13.05 -21.47
N TYR A 41 -16.73 14.18 -20.93
CA TYR A 41 -18.12 14.46 -20.56
C TYR A 41 -18.45 15.94 -20.72
N TRP A 42 -19.73 16.21 -20.88
CA TRP A 42 -20.28 17.55 -21.03
C TRP A 42 -21.08 17.91 -19.78
N GLU A 43 -20.84 19.09 -19.23
CA GLU A 43 -21.58 19.65 -18.11
C GLU A 43 -22.28 20.96 -18.49
N CYS A 44 -23.47 21.20 -17.97
CA CYS A 44 -24.21 22.44 -18.19
C CYS A 44 -23.85 23.49 -17.13
N ILE A 45 -23.11 24.51 -17.54
CA ILE A 45 -22.70 25.64 -16.70
C ILE A 45 -23.33 26.90 -17.26
N ASN A 46 -24.10 27.63 -16.45
CA ASN A 46 -24.78 28.87 -16.87
C ASN A 46 -25.62 28.73 -18.17
N ASN A 47 -26.31 27.59 -18.34
CA ASN A 47 -27.06 27.23 -19.56
C ASN A 47 -26.20 27.11 -20.83
N GLN A 48 -24.89 26.89 -20.68
CA GLN A 48 -23.96 26.58 -21.76
C GLN A 48 -23.34 25.19 -21.52
N PRO A 49 -23.29 24.33 -22.55
CA PRO A 49 -22.58 23.07 -22.46
C PRO A 49 -21.06 23.32 -22.51
N GLU A 50 -20.35 22.83 -21.51
CA GLU A 50 -18.89 22.87 -21.43
C GLU A 50 -18.34 21.44 -21.45
N LEU A 51 -17.22 21.25 -22.16
CA LEU A 51 -16.54 19.96 -22.32
C LEU A 51 -15.45 19.80 -21.26
N TYR A 52 -15.41 18.64 -20.63
CA TYR A 52 -14.43 18.26 -19.62
C TYR A 52 -13.80 16.90 -19.96
N ASP A 53 -12.53 16.75 -19.59
CA ASP A 53 -11.80 15.48 -19.62
C ASP A 53 -11.80 14.86 -18.22
N CYS A 54 -11.97 13.53 -18.15
CA CYS A 54 -11.68 12.78 -16.94
C CYS A 54 -10.17 12.81 -16.65
N PRO A 55 -9.75 12.68 -15.38
CA PRO A 55 -8.33 12.56 -15.04
C PRO A 55 -7.66 11.41 -15.80
N ASN A 56 -6.39 11.57 -16.18
CA ASN A 56 -5.68 10.62 -17.02
C ASN A 56 -5.69 9.20 -16.43
N GLY A 57 -6.24 8.24 -17.18
CA GLY A 57 -6.44 6.86 -16.75
C GLY A 57 -7.85 6.55 -16.23
N LEU A 58 -8.75 7.55 -16.17
CA LEU A 58 -10.15 7.38 -15.79
C LEU A 58 -11.09 7.69 -16.96
N VAL A 59 -12.32 7.17 -16.87
CA VAL A 59 -13.37 7.30 -17.88
C VAL A 59 -14.70 7.70 -17.23
N PHE A 60 -15.58 8.35 -17.98
CA PHE A 60 -16.83 8.87 -17.44
C PHE A 60 -17.80 7.73 -17.08
N ALA A 61 -18.15 7.64 -15.79
CA ALA A 61 -19.09 6.66 -15.24
C ALA A 61 -20.47 7.25 -14.89
N GLY A 62 -20.60 8.57 -14.92
CA GLY A 62 -21.83 9.30 -14.61
C GLY A 62 -21.70 10.19 -13.38
N LYS A 63 -22.58 11.18 -13.27
CA LYS A 63 -22.56 12.17 -12.17
C LYS A 63 -22.58 11.50 -10.79
N HIS A 64 -21.67 11.93 -9.91
CA HIS A 64 -21.50 11.42 -8.54
C HIS A 64 -21.22 9.91 -8.45
N ARG A 65 -20.62 9.32 -9.49
CA ARG A 65 -20.16 7.93 -9.51
C ARG A 65 -18.65 7.86 -9.61
N GLY A 66 -18.13 6.64 -9.53
CA GLY A 66 -16.71 6.37 -9.72
C GLY A 66 -15.86 6.83 -8.54
N VAL A 67 -14.59 7.08 -8.84
CA VAL A 67 -13.55 7.40 -7.84
C VAL A 67 -13.41 8.91 -7.62
N THR A 68 -13.72 9.72 -8.62
CA THR A 68 -13.63 11.19 -8.53
C THR A 68 -14.53 11.85 -9.56
N GLU A 69 -15.31 12.85 -9.16
CA GLU A 69 -16.11 13.72 -10.06
C GLU A 69 -16.86 13.02 -11.21
N GLY A 70 -17.40 11.82 -10.97
CA GLY A 70 -18.13 11.06 -12.00
C GLY A 70 -17.25 10.27 -12.98
N CYS A 71 -15.94 10.23 -12.75
CA CYS A 71 -14.96 9.45 -13.49
C CYS A 71 -14.53 8.22 -12.68
N ASP A 72 -14.23 7.15 -13.40
CA ASP A 72 -14.01 5.83 -12.84
C ASP A 72 -12.91 5.04 -13.58
N TYR A 73 -12.42 3.96 -12.99
CA TYR A 73 -11.47 3.08 -13.65
C TYR A 73 -12.13 2.35 -14.83
N PRO A 74 -11.46 2.27 -16.00
CA PRO A 74 -12.03 1.70 -17.22
C PRO A 74 -12.49 0.24 -17.08
N TRP A 75 -11.81 -0.57 -16.27
CA TRP A 75 -12.11 -1.99 -16.11
C TRP A 75 -13.27 -2.29 -15.14
N ARG A 76 -13.84 -1.29 -14.45
CA ARG A 76 -14.95 -1.54 -13.51
C ARG A 76 -16.29 -1.80 -14.20
N SER A 77 -16.43 -1.38 -15.45
CA SER A 77 -17.62 -1.57 -16.27
C SER A 77 -17.28 -1.33 -17.74
N ASN A 78 -18.24 -1.52 -18.62
CA ASN A 78 -18.09 -1.32 -20.06
C ASN A 78 -18.26 0.15 -20.48
N TYR A 79 -17.59 1.08 -19.77
CA TYR A 79 -17.76 2.53 -20.01
C TYR A 79 -17.29 2.97 -21.41
N CYS A 80 -16.32 2.25 -21.98
CA CYS A 80 -15.71 2.56 -23.27
C CYS A 80 -16.19 1.68 -24.44
N ASP A 81 -17.24 0.88 -24.27
CA ASP A 81 -17.74 0.01 -25.36
C ASP A 81 -18.11 0.85 -26.59
N GLY A 82 -17.36 0.64 -27.68
CA GLY A 82 -17.55 1.36 -28.95
C GLY A 82 -17.07 2.83 -28.96
N LYS A 83 -16.34 3.26 -27.93
CA LYS A 83 -15.79 4.62 -27.80
C LYS A 83 -14.26 4.61 -27.84
N GLN A 84 -13.68 5.78 -28.07
CA GLN A 84 -12.24 6.00 -28.08
C GLN A 84 -11.78 6.71 -26.80
N LEU A 85 -10.47 6.73 -26.56
CA LEU A 85 -9.85 7.62 -25.59
C LEU A 85 -9.37 8.87 -26.33
N ALA A 86 -9.71 10.05 -25.82
CA ALA A 86 -9.23 11.31 -26.35
C ALA A 86 -7.77 11.55 -25.96
N ASN A 87 -7.41 11.18 -24.74
CA ASN A 87 -6.09 11.43 -24.17
C ASN A 87 -5.28 10.13 -24.06
N GLY A 88 -4.01 10.21 -24.47
CA GLY A 88 -3.06 9.10 -24.32
C GLY A 88 -2.52 8.96 -22.89
N PRO A 89 -1.74 7.91 -22.62
CA PRO A 89 -1.12 7.69 -21.31
C PRO A 89 -0.13 8.79 -20.95
N ILE A 90 -0.18 9.23 -19.69
CA ILE A 90 0.85 10.06 -19.07
C ILE A 90 1.50 9.22 -17.98
N SER A 91 2.72 8.76 -18.26
CA SER A 91 3.41 7.82 -17.38
C SER A 91 4.31 8.54 -16.38
N THR A 92 4.39 7.99 -15.17
CA THR A 92 5.31 8.38 -14.09
C THR A 92 6.02 7.12 -13.57
N GLU A 93 6.85 7.26 -12.54
CA GLU A 93 7.49 6.11 -11.90
C GLU A 93 6.43 5.10 -11.42
N HIS A 94 6.50 3.86 -11.93
CA HIS A 94 5.57 2.75 -11.65
C HIS A 94 4.12 2.92 -12.12
N CYS A 95 3.81 3.98 -12.88
CA CYS A 95 2.45 4.26 -13.33
C CYS A 95 2.44 4.49 -14.84
N ASP A 96 1.77 3.63 -15.60
CA ASP A 96 1.59 3.89 -17.05
C ASP A 96 0.60 5.03 -17.30
N TRP A 97 -0.37 5.19 -16.39
CA TRP A 97 -1.36 6.27 -16.33
C TRP A 97 -1.35 6.92 -14.96
N LEU A 98 -1.73 8.20 -14.86
CA LEU A 98 -1.75 8.92 -13.58
C LEU A 98 -2.69 8.27 -12.55
N TYR A 99 -3.79 7.66 -13.01
CA TYR A 99 -4.68 6.86 -12.17
C TYR A 99 -4.71 5.43 -12.69
N GLY A 100 -4.37 4.47 -11.83
CA GLY A 100 -4.35 3.08 -12.25
C GLY A 100 -3.93 2.10 -11.16
N ILE A 101 -3.96 0.81 -11.51
CA ILE A 101 -3.35 -0.27 -10.74
C ILE A 101 -2.44 -1.03 -11.71
N PHE A 102 -1.19 -1.26 -11.33
CA PHE A 102 -0.15 -1.80 -12.22
C PHE A 102 0.67 -2.88 -11.51
N GLY A 103 1.13 -3.90 -12.23
CA GLY A 103 2.00 -4.93 -11.66
C GLY A 103 3.36 -4.39 -11.20
N HIS A 104 3.92 -5.00 -10.15
CA HIS A 104 5.29 -4.70 -9.72
C HIS A 104 6.30 -5.45 -10.58
N GLU A 105 7.35 -4.77 -11.03
CA GLU A 105 8.26 -5.20 -12.10
C GLU A 105 9.03 -6.48 -11.78
N THR A 106 9.30 -6.71 -10.49
CA THR A 106 10.09 -7.86 -10.01
C THR A 106 9.33 -8.79 -9.06
N SER A 107 8.04 -8.56 -8.81
CA SER A 107 7.30 -9.35 -7.84
C SER A 107 5.80 -9.40 -8.11
N CYS A 108 5.27 -10.57 -8.47
CA CYS A 108 3.82 -10.74 -8.62
C CYS A 108 3.07 -10.67 -7.29
N THR A 109 3.77 -10.71 -6.14
CA THR A 109 3.13 -10.56 -4.82
C THR A 109 2.82 -9.11 -4.47
N ARG A 110 3.35 -8.18 -5.26
CA ARG A 110 3.26 -6.74 -5.07
C ARG A 110 2.67 -6.10 -6.31
N TYR A 111 2.11 -4.91 -6.14
CA TYR A 111 1.57 -4.10 -7.22
C TYR A 111 1.58 -2.64 -6.81
N TRP A 112 1.37 -1.75 -7.77
CA TRP A 112 1.35 -0.32 -7.59
C TRP A 112 -0.08 0.20 -7.71
N THR A 113 -0.50 1.04 -6.77
CA THR A 113 -1.72 1.86 -6.92
C THR A 113 -1.30 3.29 -7.18
N CYS A 114 -1.77 3.86 -8.29
CA CYS A 114 -1.41 5.20 -8.73
C CYS A 114 -2.56 6.17 -8.50
N TRP A 115 -2.25 7.26 -7.80
CA TRP A 115 -3.15 8.37 -7.58
C TRP A 115 -2.49 9.66 -8.06
N ASN A 116 -2.99 10.22 -9.16
CA ASN A 116 -2.42 11.40 -9.79
C ASN A 116 -0.90 11.29 -10.04
N GLY A 117 -0.44 10.13 -10.52
CA GLY A 117 0.97 9.83 -10.80
C GLY A 117 1.81 9.47 -9.58
N THR A 118 1.24 9.50 -8.37
CA THR A 118 1.90 9.05 -7.15
C THR A 118 1.66 7.55 -6.95
N ALA A 119 2.71 6.75 -7.15
CA ALA A 119 2.67 5.31 -6.92
C ALA A 119 2.76 4.99 -5.42
N THR A 120 1.89 4.09 -4.96
CA THR A 120 1.98 3.47 -3.63
C THR A 120 2.11 1.97 -3.80
N GLU A 121 3.15 1.39 -3.20
CA GLU A 121 3.35 -0.05 -3.23
C GLU A 121 2.32 -0.76 -2.36
N GLN A 122 1.71 -1.80 -2.91
CA GLN A 122 0.76 -2.66 -2.23
C GLN A 122 1.24 -4.11 -2.26
N LEU A 123 0.75 -4.88 -1.30
CA LEU A 123 1.02 -6.30 -1.19
C LEU A 123 -0.29 -7.07 -1.30
N CYS A 124 -0.32 -8.06 -2.20
CA CYS A 124 -1.44 -8.99 -2.24
C CYS A 124 -1.48 -9.83 -0.95
N ILE A 125 -2.64 -9.81 -0.31
CA ILE A 125 -2.90 -10.48 0.98
C ILE A 125 -3.06 -11.99 0.74
N GLY A 126 -2.70 -12.81 1.73
CA GLY A 126 -3.06 -14.23 1.75
C GLY A 126 -2.45 -15.06 0.62
N GLY A 127 -1.28 -14.66 0.11
CA GLY A 127 -0.55 -15.44 -0.89
C GLY A 127 -1.07 -15.27 -2.31
N LEU A 128 -2.08 -14.40 -2.49
CA LEU A 128 -2.55 -13.98 -3.79
C LEU A 128 -1.45 -13.25 -4.57
N LEU A 129 -1.60 -13.24 -5.89
CA LEU A 129 -0.72 -12.57 -6.83
C LEU A 129 -1.51 -11.51 -7.59
N TYR A 130 -0.85 -10.45 -8.00
CA TYR A 130 -1.49 -9.41 -8.80
C TYR A 130 -1.77 -9.95 -10.21
N ASN A 131 -3.05 -9.90 -10.60
CA ASN A 131 -3.54 -10.25 -11.92
C ASN A 131 -3.76 -8.95 -12.72
N GLU A 132 -2.91 -8.71 -13.71
CA GLU A 132 -2.98 -7.51 -14.57
C GLU A 132 -4.33 -7.43 -15.31
N ASN A 133 -4.86 -8.57 -15.80
CA ASN A 133 -6.11 -8.60 -16.55
C ASN A 133 -7.33 -8.26 -15.68
N ALA A 134 -7.31 -8.71 -14.42
CA ALA A 134 -8.38 -8.46 -13.46
C ALA A 134 -8.17 -7.16 -12.66
N HIS A 135 -7.03 -6.49 -12.83
CA HIS A 135 -6.57 -5.34 -12.04
C HIS A 135 -6.75 -5.54 -10.52
N SER A 136 -6.48 -6.75 -10.03
CA SER A 136 -6.71 -7.14 -8.65
C SER A 136 -5.87 -8.35 -8.24
N CYS A 137 -5.79 -8.62 -6.94
CA CYS A 137 -5.13 -9.81 -6.44
C CYS A 137 -6.00 -11.05 -6.65
N ASP A 138 -5.44 -12.08 -7.26
CA ASP A 138 -6.11 -13.32 -7.62
C ASP A 138 -5.25 -14.53 -7.22
N TRP A 139 -5.84 -15.71 -7.34
CA TRP A 139 -5.16 -16.96 -7.06
C TRP A 139 -4.02 -17.20 -8.05
N PRO A 140 -2.89 -17.79 -7.60
CA PRO A 140 -1.74 -18.06 -8.46
C PRO A 140 -2.06 -18.79 -9.76
N GLU A 141 -3.07 -19.65 -9.78
CA GLU A 141 -3.50 -20.40 -10.95
C GLU A 141 -4.14 -19.53 -12.05
N ASN A 142 -4.62 -18.33 -11.68
CA ASN A 142 -5.26 -17.37 -12.58
C ASN A 142 -4.29 -16.26 -13.06
N VAL A 143 -3.04 -16.27 -12.57
CA VAL A 143 -2.05 -15.23 -12.88
C VAL A 143 -1.00 -15.76 -13.85
N ASP A 144 -1.11 -15.32 -15.10
CA ASP A 144 -0.17 -15.67 -16.15
C ASP A 144 1.20 -14.98 -15.95
N GLY A 145 2.26 -15.66 -16.40
CA GLY A 145 3.61 -15.08 -16.44
C GLY A 145 4.35 -15.01 -15.10
N CYS A 146 3.73 -15.43 -13.99
CA CYS A 146 4.40 -15.42 -12.71
C CYS A 146 5.20 -16.72 -12.44
N GLN A 147 6.50 -16.60 -12.17
CA GLN A 147 7.36 -17.74 -11.89
C GLN A 147 7.32 -18.14 -10.40
N LYS A 148 7.02 -19.42 -10.11
CA LYS A 148 7.14 -19.97 -8.76
C LYS A 148 8.59 -19.97 -8.30
N HIS A 149 8.81 -19.69 -7.02
CA HIS A 149 10.18 -19.61 -6.50
C HIS A 149 10.72 -21.03 -6.23
N PRO A 150 11.98 -21.36 -6.60
CA PRO A 150 12.55 -22.69 -6.38
C PRO A 150 12.52 -23.16 -4.92
N LEU A 151 12.58 -22.23 -3.95
CA LEU A 151 12.43 -22.52 -2.52
C LEU A 151 11.12 -23.23 -2.16
N CYS A 152 10.07 -23.04 -2.94
CA CYS A 152 8.72 -23.56 -2.68
C CYS A 152 8.33 -24.69 -3.66
N ASN A 153 9.31 -25.33 -4.31
CA ASN A 153 9.06 -26.41 -5.27
C ASN A 153 8.62 -27.71 -4.58
N GLU A 154 9.22 -28.03 -3.42
CA GLU A 154 8.92 -29.26 -2.67
C GLU A 154 7.54 -29.20 -2.02
N ASP A 155 7.24 -28.06 -1.41
CA ASP A 155 5.94 -27.78 -0.81
C ASP A 155 5.52 -26.34 -1.11
N ALA A 156 4.52 -26.21 -1.98
CA ALA A 156 3.97 -24.93 -2.39
C ALA A 156 3.35 -24.13 -1.22
N ASN A 157 3.01 -24.80 -0.12
CA ASN A 157 2.36 -24.20 1.06
C ASN A 157 3.15 -24.45 2.38
N GLY A 158 4.38 -24.94 2.28
CA GLY A 158 5.21 -25.32 3.42
C GLY A 158 5.97 -24.15 4.04
N ASN A 159 6.55 -24.38 5.23
CA ASN A 159 7.49 -23.45 5.84
C ASN A 159 8.93 -23.87 5.52
N VAL A 160 9.78 -22.90 5.18
CA VAL A 160 11.19 -23.12 4.83
C VAL A 160 12.08 -22.29 5.77
N PRO A 161 13.11 -22.88 6.39
CA PRO A 161 13.99 -22.16 7.30
C PRO A 161 14.78 -21.07 6.58
N LEU A 162 14.95 -19.91 7.22
CA LEU A 162 15.73 -18.78 6.69
C LEU A 162 17.13 -18.72 7.30
N GLY A 163 18.15 -19.14 6.55
CA GLY A 163 19.56 -18.95 6.93
C GLY A 163 19.84 -19.41 8.36
N LYS A 164 20.46 -18.58 9.20
CA LYS A 164 20.62 -18.80 10.66
C LYS A 164 19.59 -18.03 11.52
N SER A 165 18.55 -17.47 10.90
CA SER A 165 17.56 -16.70 11.64
C SER A 165 16.76 -17.60 12.57
N CYS A 166 16.69 -17.24 13.85
CA CYS A 166 15.93 -17.99 14.85
C CYS A 166 14.46 -17.59 14.91
N ASN A 167 14.10 -16.38 14.49
CA ASN A 167 12.73 -15.87 14.64
C ASN A 167 12.06 -15.54 13.31
N ARG A 168 12.71 -15.82 12.17
CA ARG A 168 12.14 -15.61 10.83
C ARG A 168 12.28 -16.87 9.99
N TYR A 169 11.31 -17.06 9.11
CA TYR A 169 11.23 -18.19 8.18
C TYR A 169 10.46 -17.76 6.92
N TRP A 170 10.57 -18.53 5.85
CA TRP A 170 9.71 -18.37 4.68
C TRP A 170 8.48 -19.24 4.85
N GLN A 171 7.31 -18.67 4.60
CA GLN A 171 6.09 -19.44 4.40
C GLN A 171 5.73 -19.39 2.93
N CYS A 172 5.76 -20.53 2.27
CA CYS A 172 5.29 -20.66 0.90
C CYS A 172 3.76 -20.60 0.89
N GLN A 173 3.20 -19.90 -0.08
CA GLN A 173 1.77 -19.90 -0.37
C GLN A 173 1.63 -20.00 -1.89
N GLY A 174 1.10 -21.11 -2.39
CA GLY A 174 0.97 -21.38 -3.83
C GLY A 174 2.30 -21.41 -4.61
N GLY A 175 3.44 -21.63 -3.94
CA GLY A 175 4.77 -21.62 -4.57
C GLY A 175 5.54 -20.30 -4.42
N TYR A 176 5.02 -19.35 -3.65
CA TYR A 176 5.63 -18.03 -3.43
C TYR A 176 6.02 -17.82 -1.97
N PRO A 177 7.31 -17.56 -1.67
CA PRO A 177 7.79 -17.42 -0.31
C PRO A 177 7.43 -16.05 0.25
N ARG A 178 6.81 -16.03 1.44
CA ARG A 178 6.54 -14.82 2.22
C ARG A 178 7.39 -14.85 3.48
N LEU A 179 8.09 -13.75 3.77
CA LEU A 179 8.92 -13.65 4.97
C LEU A 179 8.01 -13.54 6.19
N GLN A 180 8.02 -14.56 7.04
CA GLN A 180 7.28 -14.60 8.28
C GLN A 180 8.19 -14.44 9.48
N ARG A 181 7.59 -14.00 10.58
CA ARG A 181 8.22 -13.95 11.89
C ARG A 181 7.45 -14.84 12.85
N CYS A 182 8.16 -15.61 13.68
CA CYS A 182 7.51 -16.38 14.73
C CYS A 182 6.78 -15.45 15.72
N PRO A 183 5.58 -15.84 16.20
CA PRO A 183 4.89 -15.12 17.26
C PRO A 183 5.76 -15.01 18.52
N ALA A 184 5.55 -13.93 19.28
CA ALA A 184 6.13 -13.59 20.59
C ALA A 184 7.14 -14.61 21.19
N MET A 185 8.43 -14.27 21.15
CA MET A 185 9.55 -15.02 21.78
C MET A 185 9.73 -16.48 21.32
N LEU A 186 8.93 -16.99 20.38
CA LEU A 186 9.14 -18.30 19.79
C LEU A 186 10.29 -18.26 18.78
N VAL A 187 10.92 -19.42 18.61
CA VAL A 187 11.96 -19.66 17.61
C VAL A 187 11.50 -20.68 16.58
N PHE A 188 11.92 -20.52 15.32
CA PHE A 188 11.58 -21.43 14.25
C PHE A 188 12.46 -22.67 14.33
N ASP A 189 11.85 -23.82 14.67
CA ASP A 189 12.54 -25.10 14.68
C ASP A 189 12.65 -25.66 13.26
N ARG A 190 13.87 -25.97 12.85
CA ARG A 190 14.19 -26.42 11.49
C ARG A 190 13.74 -27.86 11.22
N ARG A 191 13.64 -28.68 12.27
CA ARG A 191 13.27 -30.10 12.13
C ARG A 191 11.78 -30.26 11.95
N SER A 192 11.02 -29.54 12.76
CA SER A 192 9.57 -29.64 12.77
C SER A 192 8.87 -28.56 11.96
N LEU A 193 9.63 -27.64 11.34
CA LEU A 193 9.18 -26.56 10.45
C LEU A 193 8.07 -25.67 11.04
N ARG A 194 8.17 -25.40 12.35
CA ARG A 194 7.19 -24.62 13.12
C ARG A 194 7.87 -23.77 14.18
N CYS A 195 7.16 -22.75 14.64
CA CYS A 195 7.59 -21.94 15.77
C CYS A 195 7.37 -22.70 17.08
N VAL A 196 8.41 -22.82 17.89
CA VAL A 196 8.42 -23.51 19.18
C VAL A 196 9.03 -22.63 20.27
N VAL A 197 8.84 -23.01 21.52
CA VAL A 197 9.42 -22.31 22.67
C VAL A 197 10.94 -22.60 22.70
N PRO A 198 11.81 -21.58 22.79
CA PRO A 198 13.24 -21.80 22.98
C PRO A 198 13.55 -22.34 24.40
N PRO A 199 14.71 -22.99 24.63
CA PRO A 199 15.77 -23.23 23.65
C PRO A 199 15.46 -24.40 22.71
N THR A 200 16.06 -24.36 21.53
CA THR A 200 16.13 -25.46 20.57
C THR A 200 17.59 -25.73 20.26
N GLU A 201 17.92 -26.86 19.63
CA GLU A 201 19.32 -27.20 19.32
C GLU A 201 20.07 -26.10 18.55
N ASP A 202 19.36 -25.33 17.71
CA ASP A 202 19.95 -24.28 16.87
C ASP A 202 19.75 -22.86 17.41
N CYS A 203 18.93 -22.67 18.45
CA CYS A 203 18.51 -21.34 18.90
C CYS A 203 18.28 -21.28 20.42
N ASP A 204 19.06 -20.44 21.08
CA ASP A 204 18.96 -20.10 22.49
C ASP A 204 18.50 -18.65 22.71
N VAL A 205 17.85 -18.39 23.84
CA VAL A 205 17.58 -17.02 24.30
C VAL A 205 18.83 -16.47 25.01
N PRO A 206 19.26 -15.22 24.74
CA PRO A 206 20.31 -14.58 25.53
C PRO A 206 19.84 -14.51 26.99
N THR A 207 20.50 -15.24 27.87
CA THR A 207 20.19 -15.19 29.30
C THR A 207 20.84 -13.92 29.85
N THR A 208 20.05 -12.99 30.37
CA THR A 208 20.58 -11.88 31.17
C THR A 208 21.34 -12.49 32.35
N PRO A 209 22.65 -12.22 32.53
CA PRO A 209 23.39 -12.75 33.66
C PRO A 209 22.70 -12.35 34.97
N LEU A 210 22.48 -13.33 35.85
CA LEU A 210 21.98 -13.08 37.21
C LEU A 210 22.96 -12.11 37.90
N PRO A 211 22.49 -11.05 38.58
CA PRO A 211 23.36 -10.24 39.42
C PRO A 211 23.98 -11.14 40.49
N LEU A 212 25.32 -11.17 40.56
CA LEU A 212 26.04 -11.92 41.58
C LEU A 212 25.59 -11.42 42.96
N GLU A 213 24.97 -12.30 43.76
CA GLU A 213 24.58 -12.02 45.13
C GLU A 213 25.84 -11.71 45.96
N TYR A 214 25.87 -10.53 46.56
CA TYR A 214 26.87 -10.12 47.56
C TYR A 214 26.75 -11.02 48.80
N GLU A 215 27.86 -11.64 49.22
CA GLU A 215 27.95 -12.33 50.51
C GLU A 215 27.88 -11.32 51.68
N PRO A 216 26.98 -11.50 52.67
CA PRO A 216 27.02 -10.74 53.91
C PRO A 216 27.64 -11.60 55.02
N GLU A 217 28.91 -11.36 55.36
CA GLU A 217 29.51 -11.93 56.57
C GLU A 217 29.15 -11.11 57.82
N GLN A 218 28.42 -11.80 58.70
CA GLN A 218 28.46 -11.74 60.17
C GLN A 218 28.15 -10.40 60.86
N GLN A 219 26.88 -10.29 61.29
CA GLN A 219 26.52 -9.41 62.39
C GLN A 219 27.08 -9.92 63.72
N GLN A 220 27.59 -8.96 64.49
CA GLN A 220 27.42 -8.81 65.94
C GLN A 220 28.59 -9.23 66.84
N GLN A 221 29.50 -8.28 67.06
CA GLN A 221 30.06 -8.01 68.39
C GLN A 221 30.70 -6.62 68.45
N GLN A 222 29.95 -5.64 68.97
CA GLN A 222 30.37 -4.64 69.97
C GLN A 222 29.28 -3.57 70.11
N GLN A 223 28.26 -3.88 70.91
CA GLN A 223 27.63 -2.83 71.71
C GLN A 223 28.52 -2.60 72.92
N GLN A 224 29.21 -1.46 72.95
CA GLN A 224 29.49 -0.67 74.16
C GLN A 224 30.44 0.48 73.79
N GLN A 225 29.93 1.71 73.70
CA GLN A 225 30.39 2.86 74.49
C GLN A 225 29.84 4.20 73.95
N GLY A 226 29.33 5.03 74.87
CA GLY A 226 29.23 6.51 74.76
C GLY A 226 28.07 7.03 73.91
N LYS A 227 26.94 7.47 74.47
CA LYS A 227 26.76 8.81 75.10
C LYS A 227 27.63 9.91 74.46
N GLY A 228 27.01 10.81 73.69
CA GLY A 228 27.62 12.07 73.25
C GLY A 228 26.84 12.78 72.13
N ASN A 229 25.88 13.62 72.51
CA ASN A 229 25.30 14.70 71.69
C ASN A 229 26.30 15.91 71.67
N PRO A 230 26.08 17.05 70.99
CA PRO A 230 25.58 17.41 69.65
C PRO A 230 26.69 18.17 68.84
N ASN A 231 26.37 18.67 67.63
CA ASN A 231 27.15 19.64 66.83
C ASN A 231 28.41 19.13 66.11
N ALA A 232 28.25 18.80 64.82
CA ALA A 232 29.26 19.12 63.82
C ALA A 232 28.55 19.54 62.52
N ILE A 233 28.75 20.81 62.20
CA ILE A 233 28.22 21.59 61.10
C ILE A 233 28.64 20.94 59.77
N TYR A 234 27.67 20.54 58.95
CA TYR A 234 27.95 20.19 57.55
C TYR A 234 28.01 21.48 56.73
N GLN A 235 29.22 21.96 56.47
CA GLN A 235 29.48 22.96 55.43
C GLN A 235 29.47 22.27 54.06
N PRO A 236 28.65 22.70 53.09
CA PRO A 236 28.95 22.45 51.69
C PRO A 236 29.76 23.64 51.16
N SER A 237 31.02 23.38 50.82
CA SER A 237 31.81 24.30 49.99
C SER A 237 31.15 24.41 48.62
N GLY A 238 30.55 25.56 48.37
CA GLY A 238 30.08 25.96 47.05
C GLY A 238 31.19 26.60 46.20
N ALA A 239 30.99 26.55 44.89
CA ALA A 239 31.23 27.62 43.91
C ALA A 239 31.04 27.00 42.51
N GLY A 240 30.29 27.55 41.55
CA GLY A 240 29.48 28.76 41.43
C GLY A 240 28.67 28.58 40.13
N GLY A 241 27.41 29.02 40.05
CA GLY A 241 27.02 30.37 39.62
C GLY A 241 26.90 30.40 38.08
N LEU A 242 25.81 30.82 37.43
CA LEU A 242 24.91 31.95 37.66
C LEU A 242 23.59 31.69 36.88
N GLN A 243 22.43 31.82 37.52
CA GLN A 243 21.43 32.91 37.38
C GLN A 243 20.77 32.99 36.00
N GLY A 244 19.45 33.10 35.86
CA GLY A 244 18.31 33.29 36.76
C GLY A 244 17.05 33.27 35.88
N GLY A 245 15.81 33.34 36.36
CA GLY A 245 15.23 33.39 37.68
C GLY A 245 13.70 33.44 37.52
N LYS A 246 13.01 32.67 38.37
CA LYS A 246 11.68 32.89 38.99
C LYS A 246 10.44 33.12 38.11
N LEU A 247 9.48 32.18 38.16
CA LEU A 247 8.32 32.05 39.10
C LEU A 247 7.18 33.03 38.72
N GLN A 248 5.89 32.71 38.76
CA GLN A 248 5.15 31.62 39.39
C GLN A 248 3.73 31.57 38.79
N SER A 249 3.11 30.42 39.01
CA SER A 249 1.69 30.09 38.85
C SER A 249 0.68 31.11 39.39
N GLY A 250 -0.47 31.19 38.71
CA GLY A 250 -1.77 31.15 39.39
C GLY A 250 -2.78 32.23 39.01
N GLY A 251 -3.97 31.78 38.60
CA GLY A 251 -5.22 32.43 39.00
C GLY A 251 -6.08 33.07 37.91
N ARG A 252 -7.20 32.40 37.61
CA ARG A 252 -8.56 32.93 37.31
C ARG A 252 -8.70 34.44 37.12
N ASN A 253 -9.33 34.88 36.01
CA ASN A 253 -10.76 35.24 35.98
C ASN A 253 -11.20 35.79 34.61
N LYS A 254 -12.44 35.41 34.25
CA LYS A 254 -13.50 36.21 33.58
C LYS A 254 -13.08 37.30 32.59
N ASN A 255 -13.38 37.06 31.31
CA ASN A 255 -14.49 37.70 30.60
C ASN A 255 -14.89 36.87 29.38
#